data_AF-A0A969JVJ6-F1
#
_entry.id   AF-A0A969JVJ6-F1
#
_cell.length_a   1.000
_cell.length_b   1.000
_cell.length_c   1.000
_cell.angle_alpha   90.00
_cell.angle_beta   90.00
_cell.angle_gamma   90.00
#
_symmetry.space_group_name_H-M   'P 1'
#
loop_
_entity.id
_entity.type
_entity.pdbx_description
1 polymer ?
#
loop_
_entity_poly.entity_id
_entity_poly.type
_entity_poly.pdbx_seq_one_letter_code
_entity_poly.pdbx_strand_id
1 'polypeptide(L)'
;MEIATADPGKRSVGIAGSFSLNTLTGSTNALVNGTATGGQQLSLTANALTVNAQRSGDLFALSASGSGAPGKDGIAIAGSVSINRITHSTQANITGGKTTIATNITLKAEDTSKIFAIGGAVGFGGKAGFGAGIAVNQINNTVKANSHSTVLDQMGALSLSALNHGQIKAITGSLGIAAQQGGIGGAGTVSVNNLTLNTEASLTNTSRTSSLAAATGAITLLAQNQANIASLAGAVGIGNQGGFGAAVAYNGITSNTNAFISGATLATGSTVEIKAEGAASIQSLTLGVGGGRDIGLGGSVAINLIRGGTRAYLNGNASLIAAGQIRLNAIDNSTIEGLAGGIAGSTKAAIGAAISVNDITTSTTSYIEQSSVTSQTAGVSTLAQGNATIRTITVGGAGAGKVAIGGSVAVNLIRNTVDSHIGNSATVNAAQDITLQAIEASTLEAKGGALAGAGT
;
A
#
# COMPACT_ATOMS: atom_id res chain seq x y z
N MET A 1 30.59 9.50 31.08
CA MET A 1 29.92 10.67 30.47
C MET A 1 30.58 11.90 31.07
N GLU A 2 31.67 12.35 30.46
CA GLU A 2 32.37 13.56 30.88
C GLU A 2 31.74 14.71 30.09
N ILE A 3 30.99 15.56 30.79
CA ILE A 3 30.40 16.75 30.19
C ILE A 3 31.54 17.75 30.03
N ALA A 4 32.08 17.85 28.82
CA ALA A 4 33.06 18.88 28.48
C ALA A 4 32.46 20.27 28.78
N THR A 5 33.07 20.98 29.73
CA THR A 5 32.71 22.35 30.08
C THR A 5 33.17 23.28 28.94
N ALA A 6 32.21 23.93 28.28
CA ALA A 6 32.47 24.79 27.14
C ALA A 6 33.11 26.13 27.58
N ASP A 7 34.25 26.47 26.99
CA ASP A 7 34.88 27.79 27.11
C ASP A 7 34.04 28.85 26.37
N PRO A 8 33.46 29.87 27.05
CA PRO A 8 32.49 30.80 26.48
C PRO A 8 33.03 31.73 25.37
N GLY A 9 34.33 31.67 25.07
CA GLY A 9 34.98 32.43 23.99
C GLY A 9 35.13 31.69 22.65
N LYS A 10 34.96 30.36 22.59
CA LYS A 10 35.30 29.57 21.39
C LYS A 10 34.06 29.10 20.63
N ARG A 11 34.10 29.23 19.30
CA ARG A 11 33.09 28.64 18.40
C ARG A 11 33.13 27.13 18.56
N SER A 12 31.98 26.51 18.86
CA SER A 12 31.82 25.05 18.87
C SER A 12 30.99 24.63 17.66
N VAL A 13 31.38 23.53 17.02
CA VAL A 13 30.64 22.98 15.89
C VAL A 13 30.40 21.52 16.16
N GLY A 14 29.14 21.10 16.14
CA GLY A 14 28.72 19.71 16.21
C GLY A 14 28.15 19.30 14.86
N ILE A 15 28.59 18.18 14.32
CA ILE A 15 28.03 17.60 13.10
C ILE A 15 27.78 16.12 13.37
N ALA A 16 26.55 15.66 13.14
CA ALA A 16 26.17 14.27 13.24
C ALA A 16 25.40 13.82 12.01
N GLY A 17 25.65 12.59 11.57
CA GLY A 17 25.01 11.99 10.42
C GLY A 17 24.68 10.54 10.71
N SER A 18 23.54 10.06 10.22
CA SER A 18 23.25 8.63 10.15
C SER A 18 22.71 8.27 8.78
N PHE A 19 23.07 7.08 8.31
CA PHE A 19 22.63 6.53 7.04
C PHE A 19 22.32 5.05 7.24
N SER A 20 21.15 4.62 6.78
CA SER A 20 20.78 3.22 6.69
C SER A 20 20.20 2.92 5.32
N LEU A 21 20.69 1.85 4.69
CA LEU A 21 20.18 1.32 3.45
C LEU A 21 19.96 -0.18 3.63
N ASN A 22 18.69 -0.58 3.63
CA ASN A 22 18.30 -1.99 3.76
C ASN A 22 17.53 -2.39 2.51
N THR A 23 17.94 -3.50 1.91
CA THR A 23 17.27 -4.06 0.73
C THR A 23 17.03 -5.54 0.98
N LEU A 24 15.76 -5.94 0.99
CA LEU A 24 15.34 -7.32 1.08
C LEU A 24 14.70 -7.70 -0.26
N THR A 25 15.35 -8.59 -0.98
CA THR A 25 14.87 -9.10 -2.27
C THR A 25 14.80 -10.60 -2.25
N GLY A 26 13.82 -11.18 -2.92
CA GLY A 26 13.83 -12.62 -3.14
C GLY A 26 12.72 -13.11 -4.03
N SER A 27 12.84 -14.37 -4.43
CA SER A 27 11.80 -15.11 -5.15
C SER A 27 11.51 -16.42 -4.39
N THR A 28 10.24 -16.71 -4.13
CA THR A 28 9.77 -17.98 -3.56
C THR A 28 8.88 -18.64 -4.60
N ASN A 29 9.32 -19.77 -5.16
CA ASN A 29 8.55 -20.48 -6.18
C ASN A 29 8.27 -21.91 -5.72
N ALA A 30 7.01 -22.31 -5.74
CA ALA A 30 6.58 -23.70 -5.72
C ALA A 30 5.99 -23.99 -7.10
N LEU A 31 6.53 -24.98 -7.82
CA LEU A 31 6.13 -25.23 -9.20
C LEU A 31 6.01 -26.72 -9.51
N VAL A 32 4.97 -27.07 -10.26
CA VAL A 32 4.88 -28.31 -11.03
C VAL A 32 5.06 -27.91 -12.49
N ASN A 33 6.20 -28.25 -13.08
CA ASN A 33 6.49 -27.94 -14.47
C ASN A 33 6.38 -29.19 -15.34
N GLY A 34 5.37 -29.20 -16.18
CA GLY A 34 4.98 -30.31 -17.02
C GLY A 34 5.52 -30.28 -18.45
N THR A 35 6.34 -29.29 -18.81
CA THR A 35 7.20 -29.35 -19.98
C THR A 35 8.57 -29.92 -19.58
N ALA A 36 8.86 -31.18 -19.92
CA ALA A 36 10.20 -31.73 -19.73
C ALA A 36 11.13 -31.33 -20.88
N THR A 37 12.43 -31.24 -20.60
CA THR A 37 13.47 -31.10 -21.62
C THR A 37 13.38 -32.29 -22.59
N GLY A 38 13.12 -32.04 -23.88
CA GLY A 38 12.98 -33.08 -24.91
C GLY A 38 11.55 -33.38 -25.38
N GLY A 39 10.55 -32.56 -25.02
CA GLY A 39 9.18 -32.67 -25.58
C GLY A 39 8.29 -33.71 -24.90
N GLN A 40 8.76 -34.37 -23.84
CA GLN A 40 7.91 -35.24 -23.03
C GLN A 40 7.07 -34.41 -22.04
N GLN A 41 5.78 -34.73 -21.95
CA GLN A 41 4.84 -34.07 -21.06
C GLN A 41 4.84 -34.79 -19.70
N LEU A 42 5.03 -34.07 -18.59
CA LEU A 42 4.94 -34.66 -17.24
C LEU A 42 3.53 -35.21 -17.02
N SER A 43 3.43 -36.48 -16.63
CA SER A 43 2.21 -37.08 -16.12
C SER A 43 2.33 -37.26 -14.62
N LEU A 44 1.66 -36.43 -13.84
CA LEU A 44 1.64 -36.48 -12.38
C LEU A 44 0.36 -37.21 -11.92
N THR A 45 0.52 -38.27 -11.13
CA THR A 45 -0.61 -38.98 -10.50
C THR A 45 -0.43 -38.96 -8.98
N ALA A 46 -1.41 -38.45 -8.24
CA ALA A 46 -1.36 -38.43 -6.77
C ALA A 46 -2.76 -38.47 -6.14
N ASN A 47 -2.84 -38.75 -4.84
CA ASN A 47 -4.10 -38.66 -4.10
C ASN A 47 -4.55 -37.20 -3.95
N ALA A 48 -3.64 -36.30 -3.57
CA ALA A 48 -3.87 -34.86 -3.45
C ALA A 48 -2.62 -34.12 -3.94
N LEU A 49 -2.77 -32.88 -4.39
CA LEU A 49 -1.66 -32.00 -4.77
C LEU A 49 -1.77 -30.66 -4.08
N THR A 50 -0.73 -30.30 -3.33
CA THR A 50 -0.58 -28.98 -2.72
C THR A 50 0.70 -28.33 -3.24
N VAL A 51 0.57 -27.18 -3.89
CA VAL A 51 1.67 -26.31 -4.33
C VAL A 51 1.62 -25.05 -3.46
N ASN A 52 2.49 -24.98 -2.45
CA ASN A 52 2.47 -23.92 -1.45
C ASN A 52 3.76 -23.09 -1.49
N ALA A 53 3.64 -21.81 -1.83
CA ALA A 53 4.73 -20.84 -1.81
C ALA A 53 4.40 -19.77 -0.74
N GLN A 54 5.21 -19.71 0.31
CA GLN A 54 5.00 -18.74 1.39
C GLN A 54 6.24 -17.88 1.61
N ARG A 55 6.00 -16.58 1.78
CA ARG A 55 7.01 -15.58 2.09
C ARG A 55 6.54 -14.74 3.27
N SER A 56 7.46 -14.50 4.19
CA SER A 56 7.39 -13.39 5.13
C SER A 56 8.63 -12.50 4.94
N GLY A 57 8.46 -11.21 5.15
CA GLY A 57 9.51 -10.21 4.99
C GLY A 57 9.34 -9.08 5.98
N ASP A 58 9.93 -9.22 7.16
CA ASP A 58 9.94 -8.14 8.15
C ASP A 58 11.26 -7.37 8.07
N LEU A 59 11.17 -6.06 7.88
CA LEU A 59 12.30 -5.15 7.86
C LEU A 59 12.10 -4.09 8.94
N PHE A 60 12.98 -4.11 9.94
CA PHE A 60 13.11 -3.04 10.92
C PHE A 60 14.32 -2.16 10.58
N ALA A 61 14.12 -0.85 10.55
CA ALA A 61 15.20 0.10 10.33
C ALA A 61 15.12 1.27 11.32
N LEU A 62 16.27 1.64 11.87
CA LEU A 62 16.44 2.81 12.71
C LEU A 62 17.61 3.64 12.17
N SER A 63 17.36 4.91 11.88
CA SER A 63 18.38 5.89 11.51
C SER A 63 18.14 7.13 12.36
N ALA A 64 19.04 7.40 13.29
CA ALA A 64 18.93 8.52 14.22
C ALA A 64 20.27 9.23 14.35
N SER A 65 20.26 10.55 14.38
CA SER A 65 21.45 11.35 14.65
C SER A 65 21.16 12.47 15.64
N GLY A 66 22.18 12.82 16.43
CA GLY A 66 22.11 13.86 17.44
C GLY A 66 23.39 14.67 17.43
N SER A 67 23.28 15.98 17.32
CA SER A 67 24.40 16.92 17.33
C SER A 67 24.20 17.99 18.39
N GLY A 68 25.26 18.30 19.14
CA GLY A 68 25.25 19.27 20.22
C GLY A 68 26.42 20.25 20.14
N ALA A 69 26.13 21.54 20.19
CA ALA A 69 27.11 22.62 20.27
C ALA A 69 26.54 23.75 21.15
N PRO A 70 26.49 23.58 22.49
CA PRO A 70 25.75 24.47 23.38
C PRO A 70 26.40 25.85 23.60
N GLY A 71 27.65 26.05 23.18
CA GLY A 71 28.37 27.32 23.35
C GLY A 71 27.67 28.49 22.64
N LYS A 72 27.93 29.74 23.05
CA LYS A 72 27.23 30.94 22.55
C LYS A 72 27.16 31.06 21.02
N ASP A 73 28.27 30.72 20.36
CA ASP A 73 28.44 30.73 18.90
C ASP A 73 28.36 29.31 18.30
N GLY A 74 27.75 28.40 19.05
CA GLY A 74 27.71 26.98 18.74
C GLY A 74 26.77 26.67 17.58
N ILE A 75 27.24 25.88 16.62
CA ILE A 75 26.46 25.43 15.47
C ILE A 75 26.35 23.91 15.52
N ALA A 76 25.13 23.38 15.57
CA ALA A 76 24.86 21.96 15.53
C ALA A 76 24.05 21.60 14.29
N ILE A 77 24.56 20.64 13.52
CA ILE A 77 23.89 20.10 12.33
C ILE A 77 23.75 18.59 12.51
N ALA A 78 22.54 18.08 12.41
CA ALA A 78 22.24 16.66 12.43
C ALA A 78 21.43 16.27 11.19
N GLY A 79 21.85 15.20 10.52
CA GLY A 79 21.16 14.62 9.36
C GLY A 79 20.93 13.13 9.54
N SER A 80 19.81 12.60 9.06
CA SER A 80 19.52 11.18 9.04
C SER A 80 18.84 10.79 7.75
N VAL A 81 19.31 9.71 7.12
CA VAL A 81 18.72 9.14 5.91
C VAL A 81 18.47 7.64 6.14
N SER A 82 17.23 7.20 5.96
CA SER A 82 16.83 5.80 6.01
C SER A 82 16.19 5.39 4.69
N ILE A 83 16.73 4.36 4.03
CA ILE A 83 16.20 3.84 2.77
C ILE A 83 15.95 2.34 2.95
N ASN A 84 14.70 1.93 2.84
CA ASN A 84 14.29 0.55 3.06
C ASN A 84 13.48 0.07 1.87
N ARG A 85 13.93 -1.01 1.23
CA ARG A 85 13.24 -1.60 0.08
C ARG A 85 13.00 -3.09 0.31
N ILE A 86 11.76 -3.51 0.14
CA ILE A 86 11.38 -4.91 -0.01
C ILE A 86 10.93 -5.12 -1.46
N THR A 87 11.44 -6.15 -2.12
CA THR A 87 10.97 -6.54 -3.45
C THR A 87 10.88 -8.06 -3.54
N HIS A 88 9.65 -8.57 -3.51
CA HIS A 88 9.37 -9.99 -3.43
C HIS A 88 8.51 -10.49 -4.58
N SER A 89 8.82 -11.70 -5.03
CA SER A 89 7.99 -12.50 -5.92
C SER A 89 7.69 -13.83 -5.23
N THR A 90 6.41 -14.18 -5.13
CA THR A 90 5.95 -15.43 -4.51
C THR A 90 4.96 -16.11 -5.45
N GLN A 91 5.30 -17.30 -5.93
CA GLN A 91 4.54 -17.96 -7.00
C GLN A 91 4.27 -19.43 -6.68
N ALA A 92 3.01 -19.84 -6.81
CA ALA A 92 2.57 -21.23 -6.77
C ALA A 92 1.98 -21.57 -8.15
N ASN A 93 2.70 -22.38 -8.92
CA ASN A 93 2.39 -22.60 -10.34
C ASN A 93 2.22 -24.09 -10.68
N ILE A 94 1.27 -24.39 -11.56
CA ILE A 94 1.26 -25.63 -12.35
C ILE A 94 1.24 -25.24 -13.82
N THR A 95 2.25 -25.66 -14.58
CA THR A 95 2.43 -25.27 -15.99
C THR A 95 2.69 -26.47 -16.86
N GLY A 96 1.98 -26.64 -17.98
CA GLY A 96 2.13 -27.83 -18.82
C GLY A 96 1.74 -29.15 -18.11
N GLY A 97 1.83 -30.28 -18.81
CA GLY A 97 1.62 -31.58 -18.16
C GLY A 97 0.17 -32.07 -18.13
N LYS A 98 0.00 -33.35 -17.77
CA LYS A 98 -1.26 -33.92 -17.31
C LYS A 98 -1.11 -34.21 -15.82
N THR A 99 -2.03 -33.71 -15.01
CA THR A 99 -2.04 -33.87 -13.55
C THR A 99 -3.33 -34.55 -13.13
N THR A 100 -3.27 -35.84 -12.82
CA THR A 100 -4.41 -36.66 -12.38
C THR A 100 -4.42 -36.76 -10.85
N ILE A 101 -5.44 -36.22 -10.19
CA ILE A 101 -5.47 -36.09 -8.72
C ILE A 101 -6.77 -36.67 -8.15
N ALA A 102 -6.68 -37.69 -7.30
CA ALA A 102 -7.88 -38.37 -6.81
C ALA A 102 -8.80 -37.48 -5.94
N THR A 103 -8.23 -36.46 -5.28
CA THR A 103 -8.96 -35.53 -4.40
C THR A 103 -8.69 -34.09 -4.81
N ASN A 104 -8.04 -33.30 -3.96
CA ASN A 104 -7.96 -31.84 -4.10
C ASN A 104 -6.64 -31.39 -4.73
N ILE A 105 -6.73 -30.32 -5.49
CA ILE A 105 -5.59 -29.50 -5.94
C ILE A 105 -5.67 -28.15 -5.24
N THR A 106 -4.62 -27.79 -4.51
CA THR A 106 -4.48 -26.50 -3.84
C THR A 106 -3.20 -25.81 -4.29
N LEU A 107 -3.32 -24.64 -4.92
CA LEU A 107 -2.21 -23.74 -5.19
C LEU A 107 -2.36 -22.56 -4.23
N LYS A 108 -1.38 -22.36 -3.35
CA LYS A 108 -1.37 -21.26 -2.40
C LYS A 108 -0.08 -20.47 -2.54
N ALA A 109 -0.19 -19.20 -2.86
CA ALA A 109 0.90 -18.24 -2.82
C ALA A 109 0.58 -17.16 -1.79
N GLU A 110 1.46 -16.94 -0.82
CA GLU A 110 1.23 -16.00 0.27
C GLU A 110 2.49 -15.16 0.53
N ASP A 111 2.34 -13.84 0.55
CA ASP A 111 3.39 -12.90 0.96
C ASP A 111 2.88 -11.98 2.06
N THR A 112 3.65 -11.92 3.15
CA THR A 112 3.43 -11.02 4.28
C THR A 112 4.69 -10.17 4.47
N SER A 113 4.73 -8.98 3.88
CA SER A 113 5.89 -8.09 3.95
C SER A 113 5.59 -6.83 4.74
N LYS A 114 6.49 -6.47 5.65
CA LYS A 114 6.34 -5.33 6.54
C LYS A 114 7.64 -4.54 6.63
N ILE A 115 7.52 -3.22 6.54
CA ILE A 115 8.57 -2.28 6.92
C ILE A 115 8.12 -1.56 8.19
N PHE A 116 8.98 -1.56 9.21
CA PHE A 116 8.91 -0.61 10.32
C PHE A 116 10.18 0.23 10.33
N ALA A 117 10.05 1.50 9.96
CA ALA A 117 11.18 2.41 9.79
C ALA A 117 11.04 3.64 10.69
N ILE A 118 12.12 3.93 11.42
CA ILE A 118 12.25 5.13 12.24
C ILE A 118 13.45 5.93 11.73
N GLY A 119 13.22 7.16 11.31
CA GLY A 119 14.23 8.08 10.82
C GLY A 119 14.19 9.39 11.59
N GLY A 120 15.33 9.97 11.94
CA GLY A 120 15.31 11.33 12.46
C GLY A 120 16.62 11.94 12.92
N ALA A 121 16.58 13.25 13.12
CA ALA A 121 17.77 14.02 13.47
C ALA A 121 17.47 15.14 14.46
N VAL A 122 18.37 15.32 15.42
CA VAL A 122 18.28 16.37 16.44
C VAL A 122 19.54 17.23 16.42
N GLY A 123 19.41 18.52 16.12
CA GLY A 123 20.49 19.50 16.20
C GLY A 123 20.24 20.52 17.31
N PHE A 124 21.09 20.54 18.34
CA PHE A 124 21.05 21.51 19.43
C PHE A 124 22.28 22.41 19.39
N GLY A 125 22.12 23.65 18.92
CA GLY A 125 23.19 24.64 18.90
C GLY A 125 22.91 25.82 19.82
N GLY A 126 23.94 26.55 20.20
CA GLY A 126 23.76 27.85 20.81
C GLY A 126 23.27 28.86 19.79
N LYS A 127 24.06 29.12 18.74
CA LYS A 127 23.71 30.06 17.67
C LYS A 127 22.83 29.43 16.59
N ALA A 128 23.05 28.16 16.24
CA ALA A 128 22.22 27.53 15.22
C ALA A 128 22.10 26.02 15.45
N GLY A 129 20.87 25.50 15.38
CA GLY A 129 20.60 24.07 15.50
C GLY A 129 19.72 23.59 14.36
N PHE A 130 20.23 22.64 13.59
CA PHE A 130 19.56 22.11 12.42
C PHE A 130 19.40 20.59 12.52
N GLY A 131 18.16 20.10 12.33
CA GLY A 131 17.85 18.69 12.20
C GLY A 131 17.21 18.40 10.85
N ALA A 132 17.71 17.39 10.13
CA ALA A 132 17.10 16.94 8.88
C ALA A 132 16.91 15.42 8.86
N GLY A 133 15.68 14.97 8.58
CA GLY A 133 15.33 13.54 8.50
C GLY A 133 14.72 13.18 7.16
N ILE A 134 15.26 12.14 6.52
CA ILE A 134 14.70 11.57 5.29
C ILE A 134 14.45 10.08 5.52
N ALA A 135 13.25 9.60 5.24
CA ALA A 135 12.94 8.18 5.17
C ALA A 135 12.28 7.85 3.83
N VAL A 136 12.75 6.81 3.17
CA VAL A 136 12.19 6.26 1.93
C VAL A 136 11.94 4.78 2.14
N ASN A 137 10.67 4.38 2.15
CA ASN A 137 10.25 3.01 2.35
C ASN A 137 9.48 2.53 1.12
N GLN A 138 9.89 1.39 0.56
CA GLN A 138 9.21 0.79 -0.57
C GLN A 138 8.98 -0.70 -0.35
N ILE A 139 7.77 -1.16 -0.61
CA ILE A 139 7.45 -2.58 -0.74
C ILE A 139 6.88 -2.80 -2.15
N ASN A 140 7.47 -3.73 -2.89
CA ASN A 140 6.99 -4.19 -4.18
C ASN A 140 6.80 -5.71 -4.13
N ASN A 141 5.56 -6.17 -4.00
CA ASN A 141 5.27 -7.60 -3.92
C ASN A 141 4.45 -8.06 -5.11
N THR A 142 4.84 -9.19 -5.68
CA THR A 142 4.07 -9.90 -6.70
C THR A 142 3.74 -11.30 -6.19
N VAL A 143 2.46 -11.62 -6.06
CA VAL A 143 1.98 -12.92 -5.58
C VAL A 143 1.09 -13.56 -6.64
N LYS A 144 1.43 -14.78 -7.07
CA LYS A 144 0.70 -15.47 -8.14
C LYS A 144 0.38 -16.92 -7.77
N ALA A 145 -0.87 -17.32 -7.93
CA ALA A 145 -1.31 -18.70 -7.82
C ALA A 145 -1.98 -19.10 -9.15
N ASN A 146 -1.21 -19.76 -10.03
CA ASN A 146 -1.60 -19.89 -11.43
C ASN A 146 -1.57 -21.35 -11.91
N SER A 147 -2.54 -21.74 -12.72
CA SER A 147 -2.44 -22.92 -13.58
C SER A 147 -2.52 -22.49 -15.05
N HIS A 148 -1.55 -22.95 -15.85
CA HIS A 148 -1.37 -22.50 -17.23
C HIS A 148 -1.05 -23.65 -18.19
N SER A 149 -1.84 -23.80 -19.25
CA SER A 149 -1.62 -24.80 -20.31
C SER A 149 -1.53 -26.24 -19.75
N THR A 150 -2.38 -26.56 -18.78
CA THR A 150 -2.35 -27.85 -18.06
C THR A 150 -3.63 -28.65 -18.32
N VAL A 151 -3.51 -29.98 -18.36
CA VAL A 151 -4.67 -30.87 -18.18
C VAL A 151 -4.74 -31.24 -16.70
N LEU A 152 -5.81 -30.82 -16.01
CA LEU A 152 -6.07 -31.21 -14.62
C LEU A 152 -7.22 -32.23 -14.60
N ASP A 153 -6.96 -33.44 -14.12
CA ASP A 153 -7.95 -34.52 -14.06
C ASP A 153 -8.17 -34.89 -12.60
N GLN A 154 -8.93 -34.04 -11.88
CA GLN A 154 -9.09 -34.14 -10.43
C GLN A 154 -10.53 -34.34 -9.97
N MET A 155 -10.82 -35.33 -9.13
CA MET A 155 -12.21 -35.56 -8.70
C MET A 155 -12.69 -34.52 -7.66
N GLY A 156 -11.80 -34.06 -6.79
CA GLY A 156 -12.10 -33.11 -5.71
C GLY A 156 -11.92 -31.64 -6.10
N ALA A 157 -11.77 -30.79 -5.09
CA ALA A 157 -11.78 -29.34 -5.25
C ALA A 157 -10.50 -28.82 -5.93
N LEU A 158 -10.64 -27.74 -6.70
CA LEU A 158 -9.55 -26.95 -7.26
C LEU A 158 -9.54 -25.58 -6.61
N SER A 159 -8.52 -25.30 -5.80
CA SER A 159 -8.37 -24.02 -5.10
C SER A 159 -7.07 -23.33 -5.50
N LEU A 160 -7.18 -22.11 -6.00
CA LEU A 160 -6.06 -21.21 -6.27
C LEU A 160 -6.21 -20.00 -5.36
N SER A 161 -5.23 -19.76 -4.49
CA SER A 161 -5.24 -18.65 -3.54
C SER A 161 -3.94 -17.86 -3.60
N ALA A 162 -4.04 -16.60 -3.98
CA ALA A 162 -2.94 -15.63 -3.95
C ALA A 162 -3.26 -14.56 -2.90
N LEU A 163 -2.47 -14.51 -1.83
CA LEU A 163 -2.67 -13.63 -0.68
C LEU A 163 -1.47 -12.71 -0.50
N ASN A 164 -1.66 -11.41 -0.55
CA ASN A 164 -0.58 -10.44 -0.50
C ASN A 164 -0.88 -9.34 0.52
N HIS A 165 -0.16 -9.38 1.63
CA HIS A 165 -0.30 -8.47 2.75
C HIS A 165 0.96 -7.63 2.86
N GLY A 166 0.84 -6.35 2.53
CA GLY A 166 1.94 -5.39 2.59
C GLY A 166 1.66 -4.29 3.61
N GLN A 167 2.64 -3.98 4.45
CA GLN A 167 2.50 -2.94 5.46
C GLN A 167 3.74 -2.06 5.57
N ILE A 168 3.56 -0.74 5.56
CA ILE A 168 4.62 0.22 5.90
C ILE A 168 4.19 1.01 7.13
N LYS A 169 5.00 0.95 8.19
CA LYS A 169 4.91 1.83 9.35
C LYS A 169 6.16 2.71 9.36
N ALA A 170 5.98 4.01 9.17
CA ALA A 170 7.10 4.95 9.05
C ALA A 170 6.95 6.12 10.02
N ILE A 171 8.01 6.39 10.78
CA ILE A 171 8.11 7.54 11.68
C ILE A 171 9.35 8.32 11.27
N THR A 172 9.16 9.54 10.75
CA THR A 172 10.27 10.43 10.41
C THR A 172 10.15 11.73 11.18
N GLY A 173 11.20 12.09 11.93
CA GLY A 173 11.17 13.24 12.84
C GLY A 173 12.44 14.07 12.75
N SER A 174 12.31 15.40 12.82
CA SER A 174 13.48 16.28 12.98
C SER A 174 13.22 17.36 14.01
N LEU A 175 14.29 17.74 14.71
CA LEU A 175 14.29 18.78 15.72
C LEU A 175 15.53 19.66 15.57
N GLY A 176 15.32 20.96 15.44
CA GLY A 176 16.39 21.96 15.39
C GLY A 176 16.19 23.00 16.47
N ILE A 177 17.14 23.12 17.40
CA ILE A 177 17.05 24.02 18.54
C ILE A 177 18.25 24.98 18.54
N ALA A 178 17.98 26.29 18.63
CA ALA A 178 18.98 27.30 18.90
C ALA A 178 18.68 28.09 20.19
N ALA A 179 19.53 27.89 21.21
CA ALA A 179 19.27 28.38 22.56
C ALA A 179 19.72 29.83 22.84
N GLN A 180 20.63 30.40 22.04
CA GLN A 180 21.32 31.66 22.35
C GLN A 180 20.79 32.85 21.55
N GLN A 181 21.12 34.07 22.00
CA GLN A 181 20.64 35.31 21.36
C GLN A 181 20.97 35.39 19.87
N GLY A 182 19.95 35.75 19.07
CA GLY A 182 20.09 35.79 17.62
C GLY A 182 20.16 34.40 16.98
N GLY A 183 19.77 33.34 17.71
CA GLY A 183 19.91 31.97 17.26
C GLY A 183 18.81 31.48 16.33
N ILE A 184 19.14 30.55 15.43
CA ILE A 184 18.20 30.00 14.43
C ILE A 184 18.06 28.48 14.60
N GLY A 185 16.84 28.02 14.85
CA GLY A 185 16.50 26.60 14.90
C GLY A 185 15.74 26.20 13.63
N GLY A 186 16.23 25.17 12.93
CA GLY A 186 15.60 24.68 11.70
C GLY A 186 15.44 23.17 11.69
N ALA A 187 14.28 22.70 11.25
CA ALA A 187 13.97 21.28 11.11
C ALA A 187 13.32 21.01 9.76
N GLY A 188 13.77 19.95 9.10
CA GLY A 188 13.26 19.49 7.82
C GLY A 188 13.03 17.99 7.82
N THR A 189 11.84 17.55 7.41
CA THR A 189 11.50 16.13 7.35
C THR A 189 10.89 15.76 6.00
N VAL A 190 11.34 14.65 5.41
CA VAL A 190 10.74 14.03 4.22
C VAL A 190 10.50 12.54 4.49
N SER A 191 9.25 12.10 4.42
CA SER A 191 8.85 10.70 4.55
C SER A 191 8.17 10.25 3.25
N VAL A 192 8.75 9.27 2.56
CA VAL A 192 8.21 8.72 1.30
C VAL A 192 7.93 7.24 1.50
N ASN A 193 6.67 6.85 1.41
CA ASN A 193 6.23 5.48 1.57
C ASN A 193 5.48 5.04 0.31
N ASN A 194 5.98 4.01 -0.37
CA ASN A 194 5.37 3.45 -1.56
C ASN A 194 5.13 1.94 -1.39
N LEU A 195 3.88 1.53 -1.57
CA LEU A 195 3.46 0.14 -1.43
C LEU A 195 2.78 -0.30 -2.73
N THR A 196 3.44 -1.17 -3.47
CA THR A 196 2.94 -1.76 -4.71
C THR A 196 2.68 -3.25 -4.53
N LEU A 197 1.41 -3.67 -4.63
CA LEU A 197 0.98 -5.06 -4.52
C LEU A 197 0.33 -5.51 -5.83
N ASN A 198 0.87 -6.57 -6.43
CA ASN A 198 0.28 -7.23 -7.60
C ASN A 198 -0.08 -8.67 -7.23
N THR A 199 -1.35 -9.02 -7.34
CA THR A 199 -1.85 -10.34 -6.91
C THR A 199 -2.75 -10.95 -7.96
N GLU A 200 -2.48 -12.20 -8.28
CA GLU A 200 -3.11 -12.91 -9.38
C GLU A 200 -3.45 -14.34 -8.97
N ALA A 201 -4.72 -14.73 -9.14
CA ALA A 201 -5.14 -16.12 -9.10
C ALA A 201 -5.77 -16.46 -10.46
N SER A 202 -5.16 -17.35 -11.24
CA SER A 202 -5.60 -17.57 -12.62
C SER A 202 -5.59 -19.02 -13.09
N LEU A 203 -6.61 -19.35 -13.90
CA LEU A 203 -6.63 -20.55 -14.75
C LEU A 203 -6.59 -20.11 -16.20
N THR A 204 -5.52 -20.44 -16.92
CA THR A 204 -5.34 -20.02 -18.31
C THR A 204 -5.04 -21.21 -19.20
N ASN A 205 -5.83 -21.41 -20.26
CA ASN A 205 -5.69 -22.56 -21.18
C ASN A 205 -5.64 -23.90 -20.44
N THR A 206 -6.36 -23.98 -19.32
CA THR A 206 -6.44 -25.19 -18.49
C THR A 206 -7.65 -25.99 -18.90
N SER A 207 -7.47 -27.29 -19.13
CA SER A 207 -8.57 -28.20 -19.46
C SER A 207 -8.74 -29.26 -18.39
N ARG A 208 -9.99 -29.69 -18.21
CA ARG A 208 -10.34 -30.86 -17.40
C ARG A 208 -10.96 -31.91 -18.30
N THR A 209 -10.42 -33.13 -18.27
CA THR A 209 -10.89 -34.26 -19.10
C THR A 209 -11.89 -35.17 -18.38
N SER A 210 -11.95 -35.11 -17.04
CA SER A 210 -12.95 -35.81 -16.22
C SER A 210 -14.37 -35.45 -16.64
N SER A 211 -15.27 -36.43 -16.69
CA SER A 211 -16.71 -36.16 -16.85
C SER A 211 -17.26 -35.34 -15.67
N LEU A 212 -18.36 -34.63 -15.91
CA LEU A 212 -19.06 -33.86 -14.87
C LEU A 212 -19.39 -34.73 -13.64
N ALA A 213 -19.77 -35.99 -13.85
CA ALA A 213 -20.09 -36.95 -12.79
C ALA A 213 -18.88 -37.32 -11.91
N ALA A 214 -17.65 -37.21 -12.45
CA ALA A 214 -16.42 -37.50 -11.72
C ALA A 214 -15.83 -36.27 -11.01
N ALA A 215 -16.20 -35.05 -11.43
CA ALA A 215 -15.64 -33.78 -10.95
C ALA A 215 -16.42 -33.19 -9.77
N THR A 216 -16.54 -33.90 -8.65
CA THR A 216 -17.46 -33.54 -7.54
C THR A 216 -17.08 -32.30 -6.73
N GLY A 217 -15.83 -31.83 -6.80
CA GLY A 217 -15.36 -30.68 -6.00
C GLY A 217 -15.51 -29.31 -6.66
N ALA A 218 -15.64 -28.27 -5.83
CA ALA A 218 -15.76 -26.87 -6.26
C ALA A 218 -14.46 -26.32 -6.91
N ILE A 219 -14.62 -25.28 -7.72
CA ILE A 219 -13.50 -24.49 -8.27
C ILE A 219 -13.50 -23.12 -7.58
N THR A 220 -12.41 -22.76 -6.91
CA THR A 220 -12.28 -21.47 -6.21
C THR A 220 -10.98 -20.78 -6.60
N LEU A 221 -11.09 -19.56 -7.11
CA LEU A 221 -9.97 -18.65 -7.33
C LEU A 221 -10.12 -17.48 -6.36
N LEU A 222 -9.12 -17.25 -5.52
CA LEU A 222 -9.07 -16.15 -4.56
C LEU A 222 -7.79 -15.35 -4.78
N ALA A 223 -7.91 -14.11 -5.23
CA ALA A 223 -6.85 -13.12 -5.19
C ALA A 223 -7.19 -12.08 -4.12
N GLN A 224 -6.33 -11.90 -3.12
CA GLN A 224 -6.54 -10.95 -2.03
C GLN A 224 -5.32 -10.06 -1.82
N ASN A 225 -5.56 -8.75 -1.83
CA ASN A 225 -4.57 -7.72 -1.50
C ASN A 225 -4.99 -6.96 -0.24
N GLN A 226 -4.09 -6.85 0.73
CA GLN A 226 -4.23 -5.94 1.86
C GLN A 226 -3.00 -5.04 1.93
N ALA A 227 -3.19 -3.76 1.61
CA ALA A 227 -2.15 -2.75 1.58
C ALA A 227 -2.38 -1.72 2.69
N ASN A 228 -1.44 -1.56 3.61
CA ASN A 228 -1.56 -0.60 4.72
C ASN A 228 -0.31 0.29 4.83
N ILE A 229 -0.50 1.60 4.87
CA ILE A 229 0.54 2.57 5.22
C ILE A 229 0.08 3.35 6.45
N ALA A 230 0.90 3.35 7.50
CA ALA A 230 0.79 4.29 8.61
C ALA A 230 2.06 5.15 8.65
N SER A 231 1.93 6.45 8.44
CA SER A 231 3.06 7.38 8.31
C SER A 231 2.93 8.58 9.24
N LEU A 232 4.01 8.87 9.95
CA LEU A 232 4.22 10.08 10.73
C LEU A 232 5.43 10.85 10.17
N ALA A 233 5.24 12.12 9.82
CA ALA A 233 6.30 13.04 9.44
C ALA A 233 6.22 14.31 10.28
N GLY A 234 7.24 14.58 11.10
CA GLY A 234 7.27 15.74 12.00
C GLY A 234 8.56 16.54 11.87
N ALA A 235 8.47 17.87 11.86
CA ALA A 235 9.63 18.75 11.90
C ALA A 235 9.38 19.92 12.86
N VAL A 236 10.26 20.11 13.84
CA VAL A 236 10.12 21.14 14.86
C VAL A 236 11.38 22.01 14.90
N GLY A 237 11.26 23.27 14.49
CA GLY A 237 12.35 24.25 14.54
C GLY A 237 12.08 25.32 15.59
N ILE A 238 12.92 25.39 16.61
CA ILE A 238 12.81 26.36 17.70
C ILE A 238 14.11 27.16 17.80
N GLY A 239 14.06 28.47 17.63
CA GLY A 239 15.26 29.30 17.81
C GLY A 239 14.96 30.62 18.49
N ASN A 240 15.97 31.18 19.15
CA ASN A 240 15.80 32.47 19.82
C ASN A 240 15.37 33.58 18.86
N GLN A 241 15.97 33.71 17.68
CA GLN A 241 15.58 34.68 16.67
C GLN A 241 14.59 34.10 15.65
N GLY A 242 14.86 32.91 15.14
CA GLY A 242 14.03 32.27 14.12
C GLY A 242 13.84 30.78 14.37
N GLY A 243 12.61 30.29 14.19
CA GLY A 243 12.28 28.86 14.23
C GLY A 243 11.55 28.40 12.97
N PHE A 244 12.07 27.38 12.32
CA PHE A 244 11.56 26.89 11.04
C PHE A 244 11.33 25.38 11.07
N GLY A 245 10.10 24.92 10.92
CA GLY A 245 9.77 23.50 10.84
C GLY A 245 9.00 23.18 9.56
N ALA A 246 9.57 22.32 8.71
CA ALA A 246 8.94 21.90 7.46
C ALA A 246 8.89 20.36 7.35
N ALA A 247 7.70 19.81 7.14
CA ALA A 247 7.51 18.36 6.98
C ALA A 247 6.76 18.02 5.68
N VAL A 248 7.26 17.02 4.97
CA VAL A 248 6.63 16.47 3.76
C VAL A 248 6.43 14.97 3.96
N ALA A 249 5.20 14.50 3.73
CA ALA A 249 4.89 13.08 3.62
C ALA A 249 4.26 12.77 2.26
N TYR A 250 4.79 11.74 1.61
CA TYR A 250 4.18 11.11 0.44
C TYR A 250 3.87 9.66 0.79
N ASN A 251 2.61 9.26 0.67
CA ASN A 251 2.15 7.90 0.87
C ASN A 251 1.41 7.45 -0.39
N GLY A 252 1.94 6.46 -1.08
CA GLY A 252 1.35 5.92 -2.31
C GLY A 252 1.10 4.43 -2.18
N ILE A 253 -0.15 4.02 -2.43
CA ILE A 253 -0.52 2.62 -2.61
C ILE A 253 -0.91 2.40 -4.07
N THR A 254 -0.34 1.37 -4.68
CA THR A 254 -0.78 0.83 -5.97
C THR A 254 -1.10 -0.66 -5.80
N SER A 255 -2.37 -1.03 -5.90
CA SER A 255 -2.84 -2.40 -5.66
C SER A 255 -3.59 -2.94 -6.88
N ASN A 256 -3.09 -4.02 -7.48
CA ASN A 256 -3.77 -4.72 -8.57
C ASN A 256 -4.11 -6.14 -8.14
N THR A 257 -5.41 -6.45 -8.10
CA THR A 257 -5.93 -7.76 -7.67
C THR A 257 -6.72 -8.38 -8.82
N ASN A 258 -6.27 -9.51 -9.34
CA ASN A 258 -6.92 -10.18 -10.46
C ASN A 258 -7.22 -11.65 -10.13
N ALA A 259 -8.48 -12.05 -10.20
CA ALA A 259 -8.89 -13.44 -10.18
C ALA A 259 -9.62 -13.77 -11.48
N PHE A 260 -9.17 -14.75 -12.25
CA PHE A 260 -9.80 -15.01 -13.55
C PHE A 260 -9.61 -16.40 -14.12
N ILE A 261 -10.51 -16.75 -15.03
CA ILE A 261 -10.43 -17.94 -15.87
C ILE A 261 -10.42 -17.48 -17.33
N SER A 262 -9.42 -17.91 -18.11
CA SER A 262 -9.22 -17.51 -19.50
C SER A 262 -8.91 -18.70 -20.40
N GLY A 263 -9.65 -18.87 -21.50
CA GLY A 263 -9.40 -19.94 -22.48
C GLY A 263 -9.44 -21.36 -21.91
N ALA A 264 -10.08 -21.55 -20.76
CA ALA A 264 -10.13 -22.83 -20.05
C ALA A 264 -11.37 -23.63 -20.45
N THR A 265 -11.27 -24.96 -20.46
CA THR A 265 -12.42 -25.87 -20.61
C THR A 265 -12.60 -26.67 -19.32
N LEU A 266 -13.61 -26.31 -18.52
CA LEU A 266 -13.78 -26.78 -17.16
C LEU A 266 -15.20 -27.30 -16.92
N ALA A 267 -15.30 -28.42 -16.19
CA ALA A 267 -16.56 -28.96 -15.69
C ALA A 267 -16.42 -29.31 -14.20
N THR A 268 -17.43 -28.98 -13.40
CA THR A 268 -17.53 -29.34 -11.97
C THR A 268 -18.97 -29.71 -11.59
N GLY A 269 -19.12 -30.79 -10.84
CA GLY A 269 -20.34 -31.21 -10.16
C GLY A 269 -20.70 -30.36 -8.93
N SER A 270 -19.99 -29.25 -8.69
CA SER A 270 -20.21 -28.33 -7.57
C SER A 270 -20.28 -26.88 -8.07
N THR A 271 -19.85 -25.91 -7.26
CA THR A 271 -19.87 -24.47 -7.55
C THR A 271 -18.55 -23.97 -8.14
N VAL A 272 -18.62 -22.78 -8.75
CA VAL A 272 -17.45 -22.02 -9.20
C VAL A 272 -17.47 -20.64 -8.55
N GLU A 273 -16.38 -20.29 -7.88
CA GLU A 273 -16.17 -18.97 -7.30
C GLU A 273 -14.88 -18.34 -7.83
N ILE A 274 -14.98 -17.13 -8.38
CA ILE A 274 -13.85 -16.30 -8.76
C ILE A 274 -13.95 -15.02 -7.92
N LYS A 275 -12.99 -14.81 -7.03
CA LYS A 275 -13.03 -13.74 -6.03
C LYS A 275 -11.75 -12.93 -6.05
N ALA A 276 -11.88 -11.63 -6.30
CA ALA A 276 -10.82 -10.64 -6.19
C ALA A 276 -11.19 -9.63 -5.09
N GLU A 277 -10.34 -9.52 -4.06
CA GLU A 277 -10.53 -8.61 -2.93
C GLU A 277 -9.36 -7.65 -2.78
N GLY A 278 -9.63 -6.35 -2.91
CA GLY A 278 -8.71 -5.26 -2.63
C GLY A 278 -9.08 -4.56 -1.32
N ALA A 279 -8.09 -4.39 -0.44
CA ALA A 279 -8.20 -3.53 0.73
C ALA A 279 -6.95 -2.63 0.80
N ALA A 280 -7.15 -1.31 0.70
CA ALA A 280 -6.07 -0.33 0.77
C ALA A 280 -6.36 0.72 1.85
N SER A 281 -5.38 0.99 2.72
CA SER A 281 -5.53 1.97 3.81
C SER A 281 -4.28 2.82 3.97
N ILE A 282 -4.46 4.14 4.01
CA ILE A 282 -3.41 5.11 4.37
C ILE A 282 -3.86 5.87 5.62
N GLN A 283 -3.05 5.84 6.67
CA GLN A 283 -3.14 6.70 7.84
C GLN A 283 -1.91 7.62 7.85
N SER A 284 -2.11 8.92 7.72
CA SER A 284 -1.01 9.89 7.60
C SER A 284 -1.14 11.06 8.55
N LEU A 285 -0.07 11.36 9.28
CA LEU A 285 0.07 12.57 10.10
C LEU A 285 1.33 13.32 9.68
N THR A 286 1.18 14.58 9.24
CA THR A 286 2.30 15.45 8.83
C THR A 286 2.24 16.78 9.56
N LEU A 287 3.30 17.13 10.29
CA LEU A 287 3.35 18.33 11.13
C LEU A 287 4.65 19.11 10.94
N GLY A 288 4.53 20.39 10.58
CA GLY A 288 5.64 21.35 10.60
C GLY A 288 5.41 22.42 11.66
N VAL A 289 6.34 22.56 12.60
CA VAL A 289 6.24 23.48 13.72
C VAL A 289 7.44 24.43 13.75
N GLY A 290 7.19 25.74 13.68
CA GLY A 290 8.22 26.77 13.78
C GLY A 290 7.99 27.73 14.95
N GLY A 291 9.00 27.95 15.78
CA GLY A 291 8.91 28.85 16.93
C GLY A 291 10.15 29.73 17.11
N GLY A 292 9.99 31.05 17.14
CA GLY A 292 11.11 31.93 17.49
C GLY A 292 10.69 33.35 17.85
N ARG A 293 11.57 34.14 18.49
CA ARG A 293 11.22 35.52 18.92
C ARG A 293 10.84 36.38 17.73
N ASP A 294 11.70 36.48 16.73
CA ASP A 294 11.44 37.37 15.60
C ASP A 294 10.57 36.66 14.54
N ILE A 295 10.88 35.42 14.18
CA ILE A 295 10.20 34.73 13.09
C ILE A 295 9.89 33.28 13.48
N GLY A 296 8.65 32.82 13.23
CA GLY A 296 8.28 31.42 13.29
C GLY A 296 7.64 30.96 11.98
N LEU A 297 8.15 29.91 11.34
CA LEU A 297 7.54 29.33 10.13
C LEU A 297 7.30 27.84 10.32
N GLY A 298 6.04 27.41 10.23
CA GLY A 298 5.61 26.02 10.31
C GLY A 298 4.89 25.62 9.03
N GLY A 299 5.39 24.60 8.35
CA GLY A 299 4.86 24.16 7.05
C GLY A 299 4.70 22.65 6.96
N SER A 300 3.57 22.18 6.43
CA SER A 300 3.38 20.75 6.11
C SER A 300 2.80 20.51 4.73
N VAL A 301 3.23 19.41 4.10
CA VAL A 301 2.64 18.88 2.87
C VAL A 301 2.41 17.38 3.04
N ALA A 302 1.15 16.93 3.03
CA ALA A 302 0.77 15.53 3.02
C ALA A 302 0.16 15.15 1.67
N ILE A 303 0.69 14.13 1.02
CA ILE A 303 0.17 13.59 -0.24
C ILE A 303 -0.14 12.11 -0.02
N ASN A 304 -1.41 11.72 -0.13
CA ASN A 304 -1.88 10.36 0.06
C ASN A 304 -2.62 9.90 -1.19
N LEU A 305 -2.10 8.88 -1.87
CA LEU A 305 -2.64 8.39 -3.13
C LEU A 305 -2.93 6.89 -3.03
N ILE A 306 -4.16 6.49 -3.32
CA ILE A 306 -4.53 5.09 -3.51
C ILE A 306 -4.94 4.91 -4.98
N ARG A 307 -4.26 4.00 -5.68
CA ARG A 307 -4.58 3.62 -7.05
C ARG A 307 -4.66 2.11 -7.17
N GLY A 308 -5.51 1.61 -8.06
CA GLY A 308 -5.61 0.17 -8.22
C GLY A 308 -6.73 -0.32 -9.11
N GLY A 309 -6.67 -1.63 -9.39
CA GLY A 309 -7.70 -2.36 -10.11
C GLY A 309 -8.00 -3.68 -9.42
N THR A 310 -9.28 -3.95 -9.16
CA THR A 310 -9.76 -5.21 -8.60
C THR A 310 -10.68 -5.88 -9.61
N ARG A 311 -10.30 -7.05 -10.13
CA ARG A 311 -10.99 -7.70 -11.26
C ARG A 311 -11.27 -9.17 -11.02
N ALA A 312 -12.53 -9.57 -11.21
CA ALA A 312 -12.96 -10.96 -11.22
C ALA A 312 -13.62 -11.28 -12.56
N TYR A 313 -13.06 -12.19 -13.38
CA TYR A 313 -13.60 -12.36 -14.73
C TYR A 313 -13.45 -13.74 -15.38
N LEU A 314 -14.30 -13.98 -16.38
CA LEU A 314 -14.25 -15.09 -17.33
C LEU A 314 -14.06 -14.54 -18.74
N ASN A 315 -13.02 -14.99 -19.47
CA ASN A 315 -12.80 -14.57 -20.86
C ASN A 315 -12.09 -15.59 -21.77
N GLY A 316 -11.77 -15.17 -23.00
CA GLY A 316 -10.80 -15.86 -23.86
C GLY A 316 -11.29 -17.17 -24.48
N ASN A 317 -12.58 -17.28 -24.81
CA ASN A 317 -13.23 -18.52 -25.28
C ASN A 317 -13.27 -19.62 -24.21
N ALA A 318 -13.39 -19.26 -22.94
CA ALA A 318 -13.57 -20.24 -21.88
C ALA A 318 -14.93 -20.97 -22.02
N SER A 319 -14.94 -22.28 -21.75
CA SER A 319 -16.13 -23.12 -21.65
C SER A 319 -16.22 -23.68 -20.23
N LEU A 320 -17.19 -23.18 -19.46
CA LEU A 320 -17.36 -23.51 -18.04
C LEU A 320 -18.73 -24.12 -17.77
N ILE A 321 -18.76 -25.33 -17.22
CA ILE A 321 -19.99 -26.02 -16.78
C ILE A 321 -19.91 -26.30 -15.28
N ALA A 322 -20.88 -25.80 -14.53
CA ALA A 322 -21.05 -26.09 -13.11
C ALA A 322 -22.41 -26.76 -12.86
N ALA A 323 -22.47 -27.72 -11.95
CA ALA A 323 -23.76 -28.22 -11.48
C ALA A 323 -24.46 -27.17 -10.60
N GLY A 324 -23.71 -26.50 -9.74
CA GLY A 324 -24.17 -25.44 -8.85
C GLY A 324 -23.88 -24.03 -9.35
N GLN A 325 -23.94 -23.06 -8.43
CA GLN A 325 -23.79 -21.63 -8.72
C GLN A 325 -22.41 -21.28 -9.29
N ILE A 326 -22.40 -20.33 -10.23
CA ILE A 326 -21.18 -19.67 -10.72
C ILE A 326 -21.21 -18.22 -10.25
N ARG A 327 -20.17 -17.79 -9.54
CA ARG A 327 -20.12 -16.47 -8.92
C ARG A 327 -18.76 -15.79 -9.14
N LEU A 328 -18.82 -14.54 -9.57
CA LEU A 328 -17.67 -13.66 -9.79
C LEU A 328 -17.80 -12.43 -8.88
N ASN A 329 -16.88 -12.25 -7.95
CA ASN A 329 -16.90 -11.14 -7.00
C ASN A 329 -15.61 -10.33 -7.08
N ALA A 330 -15.71 -9.07 -7.47
CA ALA A 330 -14.66 -8.07 -7.35
C ALA A 330 -15.08 -7.07 -6.25
N ILE A 331 -14.33 -6.99 -5.15
CA ILE A 331 -14.64 -6.13 -4.01
C ILE A 331 -13.42 -5.28 -3.67
N ASP A 332 -13.55 -3.96 -3.69
CA ASP A 332 -12.50 -3.01 -3.34
C ASP A 332 -12.96 -2.11 -2.18
N ASN A 333 -12.14 -2.04 -1.12
CA ASN A 333 -12.32 -1.13 0.00
C ASN A 333 -11.06 -0.28 0.17
N SER A 334 -11.18 1.02 -0.07
CA SER A 334 -10.06 1.95 -0.07
C SER A 334 -10.29 3.11 0.89
N THR A 335 -9.39 3.32 1.85
CA THR A 335 -9.54 4.36 2.89
C THR A 335 -8.30 5.24 3.03
N ILE A 336 -8.48 6.56 3.03
CA ILE A 336 -7.46 7.53 3.42
C ILE A 336 -7.92 8.28 4.67
N GLU A 337 -7.10 8.25 5.70
CA GLU A 337 -7.22 9.08 6.91
C GLU A 337 -5.98 9.96 7.02
N GLY A 338 -6.16 11.27 6.85
CA GLY A 338 -5.07 12.23 6.73
C GLY A 338 -5.17 13.39 7.70
N LEU A 339 -4.04 13.78 8.29
CA LEU A 339 -3.88 15.04 9.01
C LEU A 339 -2.62 15.76 8.53
N ALA A 340 -2.78 17.01 8.13
CA ALA A 340 -1.67 17.92 7.84
C ALA A 340 -1.80 19.19 8.69
N GLY A 341 -0.70 19.61 9.33
CA GLY A 341 -0.67 20.78 10.21
C GLY A 341 0.61 21.60 10.07
N GLY A 342 0.45 22.90 9.81
CA GLY A 342 1.55 23.87 9.84
C GLY A 342 1.33 24.86 10.95
N ILE A 343 2.14 24.80 12.01
CA ILE A 343 1.94 25.59 13.23
C ILE A 343 3.15 26.51 13.45
N ALA A 344 2.90 27.79 13.68
CA ALA A 344 3.94 28.77 13.92
C ALA A 344 3.66 29.69 15.10
N GLY A 345 4.71 30.03 15.84
CA GLY A 345 4.67 30.96 16.98
C GLY A 345 5.83 31.94 16.99
N SER A 346 5.57 33.23 17.24
CA SER A 346 6.62 34.23 17.43
C SER A 346 6.21 35.45 18.25
N THR A 347 7.15 36.36 18.54
CA THR A 347 6.82 37.70 19.07
C THR A 347 6.73 38.77 17.98
N LYS A 348 7.26 38.56 16.77
CA LYS A 348 7.08 39.51 15.65
C LYS A 348 6.26 38.92 14.50
N ALA A 349 6.77 37.95 13.75
CA ALA A 349 6.08 37.41 12.57
C ALA A 349 5.98 35.87 12.56
N ALA A 350 4.79 35.34 12.32
CA ALA A 350 4.56 33.89 12.22
C ALA A 350 3.77 33.50 10.96
N ILE A 351 4.17 32.39 10.31
CA ILE A 351 3.43 31.79 9.20
C ILE A 351 3.25 30.29 9.43
N GLY A 352 2.00 29.86 9.53
CA GLY A 352 1.60 28.45 9.66
C GLY A 352 0.81 28.00 8.44
N ALA A 353 1.36 27.08 7.64
CA ALA A 353 0.74 26.64 6.39
C ALA A 353 0.68 25.12 6.25
N ALA A 354 -0.44 24.59 5.74
CA ALA A 354 -0.59 23.16 5.49
C ALA A 354 -1.25 22.87 4.14
N ILE A 355 -0.72 21.87 3.43
CA ILE A 355 -1.31 21.34 2.20
C ILE A 355 -1.57 19.84 2.41
N SER A 356 -2.77 19.39 2.06
CA SER A 356 -3.15 17.97 2.03
C SER A 356 -3.75 17.65 0.67
N VAL A 357 -3.23 16.61 0.01
CA VAL A 357 -3.76 16.08 -1.24
C VAL A 357 -4.08 14.61 -1.03
N ASN A 358 -5.35 14.24 -1.17
CA ASN A 358 -5.84 12.88 -1.02
C ASN A 358 -6.56 12.47 -2.30
N ASP A 359 -6.12 11.40 -2.95
CA ASP A 359 -6.71 10.89 -4.19
C ASP A 359 -6.91 9.37 -4.09
N ILE A 360 -8.15 8.92 -4.20
CA ILE A 360 -8.48 7.51 -4.41
C ILE A 360 -8.97 7.37 -5.85
N THR A 361 -8.21 6.67 -6.69
CA THR A 361 -8.60 6.35 -8.06
C THR A 361 -8.54 4.84 -8.29
N THR A 362 -9.70 4.18 -8.26
CA THR A 362 -9.82 2.72 -8.33
C THR A 362 -10.80 2.27 -9.42
N SER A 363 -10.60 1.04 -9.91
CA SER A 363 -11.49 0.38 -10.87
C SER A 363 -11.82 -1.02 -10.38
N THR A 364 -13.09 -1.29 -10.13
CA THR A 364 -13.59 -2.59 -9.67
C THR A 364 -14.48 -3.18 -10.74
N THR A 365 -14.08 -4.30 -11.34
CA THR A 365 -14.78 -4.87 -12.50
C THR A 365 -15.05 -6.36 -12.33
N SER A 366 -16.30 -6.79 -12.50
CA SER A 366 -16.68 -8.21 -12.49
C SER A 366 -17.41 -8.58 -13.78
N TYR A 367 -16.88 -9.49 -14.59
CA TYR A 367 -17.46 -9.69 -15.92
C TYR A 367 -17.32 -11.10 -16.53
N ILE A 368 -18.21 -11.38 -17.48
CA ILE A 368 -18.14 -12.55 -18.37
C ILE A 368 -18.13 -12.05 -19.82
N GLU A 369 -17.06 -12.34 -20.55
CA GLU A 369 -16.92 -11.97 -21.95
C GLU A 369 -16.43 -13.15 -22.78
N GLN A 370 -16.80 -13.23 -24.06
CA GLN A 370 -16.23 -14.20 -25.02
C GLN A 370 -16.15 -15.63 -24.46
N SER A 371 -17.18 -16.09 -23.74
CA SER A 371 -17.15 -17.37 -23.01
C SER A 371 -18.52 -18.04 -23.00
N SER A 372 -18.54 -19.36 -22.90
CA SER A 372 -19.76 -20.17 -22.70
C SER A 372 -19.82 -20.66 -21.26
N VAL A 373 -20.87 -20.26 -20.53
CA VAL A 373 -21.05 -20.54 -19.10
C VAL A 373 -22.39 -21.22 -18.88
N THR A 374 -22.40 -22.36 -18.18
CA THR A 374 -23.62 -23.10 -17.85
C THR A 374 -23.67 -23.47 -16.37
N SER A 375 -24.72 -23.04 -15.66
CA SER A 375 -25.08 -23.44 -14.29
C SER A 375 -26.35 -24.30 -14.33
N GLN A 376 -26.24 -25.58 -13.96
CA GLN A 376 -27.32 -26.56 -14.22
C GLN A 376 -28.46 -26.56 -13.20
N THR A 377 -28.21 -26.17 -11.95
CA THR A 377 -29.22 -26.21 -10.87
C THR A 377 -29.42 -24.88 -10.15
N ALA A 378 -28.57 -23.89 -10.42
CA ALA A 378 -28.52 -22.62 -9.71
C ALA A 378 -28.38 -21.43 -10.67
N GLY A 379 -28.11 -20.24 -10.10
CA GLY A 379 -27.90 -19.01 -10.84
C GLY A 379 -26.46 -18.77 -11.30
N VAL A 380 -26.26 -17.66 -12.00
CA VAL A 380 -24.95 -17.07 -12.32
C VAL A 380 -24.93 -15.64 -11.78
N SER A 381 -23.89 -15.23 -11.06
CA SER A 381 -23.80 -13.86 -10.54
C SER A 381 -22.45 -13.19 -10.74
N THR A 382 -22.48 -11.91 -11.09
CA THR A 382 -21.32 -11.00 -11.14
C THR A 382 -21.57 -9.82 -10.19
N LEU A 383 -20.70 -9.66 -9.21
CA LEU A 383 -20.70 -8.55 -8.27
C LEU A 383 -19.40 -7.75 -8.42
N ALA A 384 -19.53 -6.47 -8.75
CA ALA A 384 -18.49 -5.47 -8.55
C ALA A 384 -18.92 -4.54 -7.43
N GLN A 385 -18.12 -4.40 -6.38
CA GLN A 385 -18.39 -3.53 -5.25
C GLN A 385 -17.18 -2.67 -4.95
N GLY A 386 -17.34 -1.35 -5.02
CA GLY A 386 -16.30 -0.40 -4.64
C GLY A 386 -16.77 0.51 -3.51
N ASN A 387 -15.96 0.58 -2.45
CA ASN A 387 -16.13 1.52 -1.35
C ASN A 387 -14.85 2.35 -1.20
N ALA A 388 -14.97 3.67 -1.30
CA ALA A 388 -13.86 4.58 -1.08
C ALA A 388 -14.19 5.60 0.01
N THR A 389 -13.33 5.72 1.01
CA THR A 389 -13.50 6.68 2.11
C THR A 389 -12.29 7.61 2.20
N ILE A 390 -12.52 8.93 2.19
CA ILE A 390 -11.50 9.93 2.55
C ILE A 390 -11.97 10.69 3.79
N ARG A 391 -11.16 10.69 4.84
CA ARG A 391 -11.32 11.55 6.02
C ARG A 391 -10.05 12.37 6.21
N THR A 392 -10.12 13.68 6.04
CA THR A 392 -8.93 14.55 6.19
C THR A 392 -9.17 15.77 7.06
N ILE A 393 -8.13 16.18 7.78
CA ILE A 393 -8.05 17.44 8.49
C ILE A 393 -6.79 18.19 8.02
N THR A 394 -6.91 19.47 7.70
CA THR A 394 -5.77 20.30 7.26
C THR A 394 -5.83 21.66 7.92
N VAL A 395 -4.80 22.00 8.71
CA VAL A 395 -4.79 23.20 9.54
C VAL A 395 -3.50 24.00 9.38
N GLY A 396 -3.64 25.30 9.07
CA GLY A 396 -2.55 26.27 9.18
C GLY A 396 -2.78 27.22 10.35
N GLY A 397 -1.92 27.18 11.37
CA GLY A 397 -2.06 27.97 12.59
C GLY A 397 -0.86 28.88 12.84
N ALA A 398 -1.08 30.16 13.09
CA ALA A 398 -0.02 31.11 13.42
C ALA A 398 -0.38 32.03 14.60
N GLY A 399 0.57 32.27 15.49
CA GLY A 399 0.48 33.27 16.57
C GLY A 399 1.71 34.17 16.57
N ALA A 400 1.53 35.49 16.59
CA ALA A 400 2.61 36.46 16.60
C ALA A 400 2.29 37.74 17.39
N GLY A 401 3.29 38.55 17.72
CA GLY A 401 3.04 39.88 18.31
C GLY A 401 2.79 40.99 17.29
N LYS A 402 3.14 40.81 16.01
CA LYS A 402 2.90 41.82 14.97
C LYS A 402 2.16 41.29 13.75
N VAL A 403 2.64 40.19 13.15
CA VAL A 403 2.07 39.64 11.90
C VAL A 403 1.90 38.13 12.04
N ALA A 404 0.68 37.64 11.91
CA ALA A 404 0.40 36.20 11.89
C ALA A 404 -0.37 35.83 10.62
N ILE A 405 0.08 34.80 9.92
CA ILE A 405 -0.55 34.28 8.71
C ILE A 405 -0.77 32.79 8.88
N GLY A 406 -2.02 32.36 8.93
CA GLY A 406 -2.42 30.95 8.89
C GLY A 406 -3.06 30.65 7.54
N GLY A 407 -2.73 29.50 6.93
CA GLY A 407 -3.32 29.08 5.66
C GLY A 407 -3.38 27.57 5.49
N SER A 408 -4.44 27.06 4.88
CA SER A 408 -4.54 25.64 4.55
C SER A 408 -5.18 25.39 3.20
N VAL A 409 -4.75 24.32 2.54
CA VAL A 409 -5.33 23.81 1.29
C VAL A 409 -5.52 22.31 1.42
N ALA A 410 -6.76 21.85 1.26
CA ALA A 410 -7.09 20.42 1.23
C ALA A 410 -7.75 20.08 -0.12
N VAL A 411 -7.14 19.15 -0.86
CA VAL A 411 -7.62 18.66 -2.15
C VAL A 411 -7.96 17.19 -1.98
N ASN A 412 -9.23 16.81 -2.18
CA ASN A 412 -9.73 15.46 -1.94
C ASN A 412 -10.51 14.97 -3.16
N LEU A 413 -10.07 13.86 -3.76
CA LEU A 413 -10.67 13.31 -4.97
C LEU A 413 -10.95 11.82 -4.79
N ILE A 414 -12.15 11.41 -5.16
CA ILE A 414 -12.53 10.00 -5.29
C ILE A 414 -12.98 9.80 -6.74
N ARG A 415 -12.29 8.92 -7.46
CA ARG A 415 -12.61 8.48 -8.82
C ARG A 415 -12.69 6.96 -8.83
N ASN A 416 -13.87 6.44 -8.56
CA ASN A 416 -14.13 5.02 -8.57
C ASN A 416 -14.91 4.63 -9.83
N THR A 417 -14.47 3.60 -10.53
CA THR A 417 -15.24 2.97 -11.62
C THR A 417 -15.67 1.59 -11.15
N VAL A 418 -16.97 1.35 -11.04
CA VAL A 418 -17.53 0.05 -10.67
C VAL A 418 -18.35 -0.47 -11.83
N ASP A 419 -17.98 -1.65 -12.33
CA ASP A 419 -18.54 -2.22 -13.56
C ASP A 419 -18.84 -3.71 -13.39
N SER A 420 -20.07 -4.11 -13.72
CA SER A 420 -20.48 -5.51 -13.70
C SER A 420 -21.29 -5.81 -14.95
N HIS A 421 -20.78 -6.68 -15.82
CA HIS A 421 -21.40 -6.93 -17.12
C HIS A 421 -21.20 -8.35 -17.65
N ILE A 422 -22.04 -8.70 -18.61
CA ILE A 422 -21.90 -9.87 -19.48
C ILE A 422 -21.92 -9.34 -20.91
N GLY A 423 -20.89 -9.62 -21.71
CA GLY A 423 -20.72 -8.98 -23.02
C GLY A 423 -19.90 -9.78 -24.03
N ASN A 424 -19.55 -9.14 -25.14
CA ASN A 424 -18.62 -9.63 -26.16
C ASN A 424 -18.86 -11.09 -26.58
N SER A 425 -20.05 -11.40 -27.08
CA SER A 425 -20.44 -12.76 -27.54
C SER A 425 -20.40 -13.85 -26.46
N ALA A 426 -20.55 -13.50 -25.18
CA ALA A 426 -20.74 -14.48 -24.12
C ALA A 426 -22.10 -15.21 -24.27
N THR A 427 -22.12 -16.52 -23.98
CA THR A 427 -23.33 -17.33 -23.84
C THR A 427 -23.45 -17.76 -22.38
N VAL A 428 -24.53 -17.39 -21.69
CA VAL A 428 -24.73 -17.71 -20.27
C VAL A 428 -26.07 -18.40 -20.10
N ASN A 429 -26.02 -19.67 -19.67
CA ASN A 429 -27.19 -20.50 -19.37
C ASN A 429 -27.24 -20.75 -17.86
N ALA A 430 -28.29 -20.32 -17.18
CA ALA A 430 -28.50 -20.56 -15.75
C ALA A 430 -29.87 -21.21 -15.54
N ALA A 431 -29.94 -22.19 -14.65
CA ALA A 431 -31.21 -22.83 -14.28
C ALA A 431 -32.06 -21.95 -13.34
N GLN A 432 -31.43 -21.02 -12.63
CA GLN A 432 -32.07 -19.97 -11.85
C GLN A 432 -31.63 -18.58 -12.36
N ASP A 433 -31.69 -17.56 -11.51
CA ASP A 433 -31.43 -16.17 -11.89
C ASP A 433 -30.00 -15.91 -12.37
N ILE A 434 -29.90 -14.97 -13.32
CA ILE A 434 -28.64 -14.32 -13.68
C ILE A 434 -28.64 -12.93 -13.02
N THR A 435 -27.68 -12.66 -12.13
CA THR A 435 -27.62 -11.43 -11.34
C THR A 435 -26.33 -10.65 -11.62
N LEU A 436 -26.47 -9.41 -12.10
CA LEU A 436 -25.35 -8.48 -12.27
C LEU A 436 -25.53 -7.33 -11.28
N GLN A 437 -24.53 -7.07 -10.44
CA GLN A 437 -24.55 -5.99 -9.47
C GLN A 437 -23.27 -5.17 -9.54
N ALA A 438 -23.42 -3.85 -9.70
CA ALA A 438 -22.37 -2.85 -9.50
C ALA A 438 -22.80 -1.96 -8.32
N ILE A 439 -22.07 -2.02 -7.21
CA ILE A 439 -22.39 -1.31 -5.97
C ILE A 439 -21.25 -0.33 -5.65
N GLU A 440 -21.59 0.95 -5.57
CA GLU A 440 -20.65 2.03 -5.25
C GLU A 440 -21.11 2.69 -3.94
N ALA A 441 -20.21 2.79 -2.97
CA ALA A 441 -20.48 3.45 -1.70
C ALA A 441 -19.26 4.27 -1.25
N SER A 442 -19.12 5.47 -1.79
CA SER A 442 -18.05 6.39 -1.40
C SER A 442 -18.46 7.41 -0.33
N THR A 443 -17.52 7.75 0.56
CA THR A 443 -17.67 8.79 1.60
C THR A 443 -16.48 9.74 1.58
N LEU A 444 -16.74 11.05 1.63
CA LEU A 444 -15.70 12.07 1.70
C LEU A 444 -16.02 13.07 2.82
N GLU A 445 -15.14 13.13 3.81
CA GLU A 445 -15.17 14.09 4.91
C GLU A 445 -13.86 14.87 4.93
N ALA A 446 -13.93 16.17 4.62
CA ALA A 446 -12.76 17.04 4.60
C ALA A 446 -12.98 18.26 5.49
N LYS A 447 -12.03 18.51 6.39
CA LYS A 447 -12.01 19.70 7.25
C LYS A 447 -10.75 20.49 6.98
N GLY A 448 -10.90 21.70 6.45
CA GLY A 448 -9.83 22.67 6.29
C GLY A 448 -10.03 23.82 7.28
N GLY A 449 -8.96 24.30 7.89
CA GLY A 449 -9.03 25.44 8.81
C GLY A 449 -7.75 26.26 8.81
N ALA A 450 -7.88 27.54 9.09
CA ALA A 450 -6.74 28.41 9.36
C ALA A 450 -7.03 29.23 10.62
N LEU A 451 -6.02 29.41 11.46
CA LEU A 451 -6.08 30.31 12.62
C LEU A 451 -4.87 31.23 12.58
N ALA A 452 -5.10 32.53 12.76
CA ALA A 452 -4.05 33.53 12.87
C ALA A 452 -4.39 34.51 14.00
N GLY A 453 -3.45 34.73 14.92
CA GLY A 453 -3.59 35.72 15.99
C GLY A 453 -2.36 36.62 16.07
N ALA A 454 -2.56 37.93 15.98
CA ALA A 454 -1.52 38.94 16.13
C ALA A 454 -1.78 39.80 17.39
N GLY A 455 -0.72 40.16 18.12
CA GLY A 455 -0.76 41.13 19.21
C GLY A 455 -0.85 42.58 18.72
N THR A 456 -1.10 43.51 19.65
CA THR A 456 -1.07 44.96 19.44
C THR A 456 0.27 45.56 19.81
#